data_AF-A0A497BM85-F1
#
_entry.id   AF-A0A497BM85-F1
#
_cell.length_a   1.000
_cell.length_b   1.000
_cell.length_c   1.000
_cell.angle_alpha   90.00
_cell.angle_beta   90.00
_cell.angle_gamma   90.00
#
_symmetry.space_group_name_H-M   'P 1'
#
loop_
_entity.id
_entity.type
_entity.pdbx_description
1 polymer ?
#
loop_
_entity_poly.entity_id
_entity_poly.type
_entity_poly.pdbx_seq_one_letter_code
_entity_poly.pdbx_strand_id
1 'polypeptide(L)'
;MNKPITKTRLAGFRGATTAFELDLDPSKDMTMLFGENGSGKSTILDAIDVVCNDTIGCLEGVSVGQAPGRYLRTLGAQPASLQVTVYSNGESWTGTMRRNAITVSGGGDRPCVKILRRNKILELVTAQPSDRYRALSRFIDIGVVEQSETNLKQKLDATNSEITTLTRDKDRMAGQLDDLWVAEGRPGPGPTAMEWAEQRVNTGIQGLNDKLECFKEVVDAVAAATAAKTAYEDRKARHSNVADQLADVEQQIAN
;
A
#
# COMPACT_ATOMS: atom_id res chain seq x y z
N MET A 1 23.17 -2.46 -13.20
CA MET A 1 24.38 -2.71 -14.04
C MET A 1 25.13 -3.89 -13.44
N ASN A 2 25.45 -4.91 -14.24
CA ASN A 2 26.18 -6.07 -13.76
C ASN A 2 27.64 -5.66 -13.50
N LYS A 3 28.14 -5.88 -12.27
CA LYS A 3 29.52 -5.59 -11.88
C LYS A 3 30.28 -6.94 -11.84
N PRO A 4 31.02 -7.32 -12.91
CA PRO A 4 31.73 -8.60 -12.94
C PRO A 4 32.93 -8.58 -12.00
N ILE A 5 33.20 -9.70 -11.34
CA ILE A 5 34.40 -9.83 -10.50
C ILE A 5 35.62 -9.93 -11.42
N THR A 6 36.61 -9.06 -11.19
CA THR A 6 37.85 -9.01 -11.98
C THR A 6 39.04 -9.60 -11.23
N LYS A 7 38.99 -9.62 -9.89
CA LYS A 7 40.07 -10.15 -9.06
C LYS A 7 39.57 -10.57 -7.69
N THR A 8 40.17 -11.62 -7.15
CA THR A 8 39.98 -12.04 -5.75
C THR A 8 41.33 -12.28 -5.09
N ARG A 9 41.53 -11.69 -3.90
CA ARG A 9 42.73 -11.85 -3.08
C ARG A 9 42.37 -12.49 -1.75
N LEU A 10 43.13 -13.50 -1.33
CA LEU A 10 42.92 -14.24 -0.10
C LEU A 10 44.21 -14.28 0.72
N ALA A 11 44.09 -14.10 2.04
CA ALA A 11 45.16 -14.35 3.00
C ALA A 11 44.56 -14.86 4.31
N GLY A 12 45.15 -15.91 4.90
CA GLY A 12 44.71 -16.46 6.18
C GLY A 12 43.28 -17.01 6.19
N PHE A 13 42.73 -17.33 5.01
CA PHE A 13 41.36 -17.82 4.82
C PHE A 13 41.37 -19.30 4.42
N ARG A 14 40.87 -20.16 5.30
CA ARG A 14 40.84 -21.63 5.16
C ARG A 14 42.21 -22.19 4.72
N GLY A 15 42.28 -22.80 3.53
CA GLY A 15 43.51 -23.36 2.98
C GLY A 15 44.51 -22.34 2.43
N ALA A 16 44.16 -21.05 2.31
CA ALA A 16 45.05 -20.00 1.85
C ALA A 16 45.99 -19.53 2.98
N THR A 17 46.98 -20.38 3.30
CA THR A 17 48.00 -20.12 4.34
C THR A 17 48.92 -18.96 3.97
N THR A 18 49.17 -18.77 2.68
CA THR A 18 49.91 -17.63 2.10
C THR A 18 48.97 -16.73 1.32
N ALA A 19 49.42 -15.50 1.03
CA ALA A 19 48.67 -14.58 0.18
C ALA A 19 48.52 -15.19 -1.22
N PHE A 20 47.28 -15.32 -1.67
CA PHE A 20 46.90 -15.84 -2.97
C PHE A 20 46.07 -14.79 -3.72
N GLU A 21 46.26 -14.69 -5.02
CA GLU A 21 45.54 -13.78 -5.89
C GLU A 21 45.10 -14.51 -7.16
N LEU A 22 43.86 -14.27 -7.56
CA LEU A 22 43.27 -14.79 -8.79
C LEU A 22 42.72 -13.61 -9.60
N ASP A 23 43.30 -13.38 -10.76
CA ASP A 23 42.77 -12.50 -11.81
C ASP A 23 41.72 -13.25 -12.63
N LEU A 24 40.57 -12.61 -12.86
CA LEU A 24 39.51 -13.07 -13.76
C LEU A 24 39.46 -12.14 -14.96
N ASP A 25 39.56 -12.70 -16.15
CA ASP A 25 39.52 -11.94 -17.40
C ASP A 25 38.09 -11.44 -17.66
N PRO A 26 37.82 -10.12 -17.57
CA PRO A 26 36.48 -9.58 -17.80
C PRO A 26 36.02 -9.68 -19.26
N SER A 27 36.92 -10.00 -20.20
CA SER A 27 36.58 -10.23 -21.59
C SER A 27 36.04 -11.64 -21.86
N LYS A 28 36.09 -12.55 -20.86
CA LYS A 28 35.63 -13.93 -20.97
C LYS A 28 34.36 -14.14 -20.16
N ASP A 29 33.37 -14.76 -20.78
CA ASP A 29 32.11 -15.11 -20.11
C ASP A 29 32.24 -16.33 -19.17
N MET A 30 33.28 -17.15 -19.37
CA MET A 30 33.48 -18.39 -18.62
C MET A 30 34.95 -18.55 -18.20
N THR A 31 35.16 -18.80 -16.90
CA THR A 31 36.44 -19.20 -16.33
C THR A 31 36.30 -20.55 -15.64
N MET A 32 37.18 -21.49 -15.94
CA MET A 32 37.19 -22.83 -15.33
C MET A 32 38.41 -22.98 -14.40
N LEU A 33 38.15 -23.30 -13.13
CA LEU A 33 39.19 -23.59 -12.14
C LEU A 33 39.42 -25.10 -12.04
N PHE A 34 40.60 -25.57 -12.46
CA PHE A 34 40.99 -26.98 -12.40
C PHE A 34 42.02 -27.23 -11.29
N GLY A 35 41.99 -28.41 -10.68
CA GLY A 35 42.95 -28.85 -9.67
C GLY A 35 42.46 -30.06 -8.89
N GLU A 36 43.35 -30.70 -8.14
CA GLU A 36 43.04 -31.87 -7.32
C GLU A 36 42.06 -31.59 -6.18
N ASN A 37 41.39 -32.61 -5.66
CA ASN A 37 40.56 -32.46 -4.46
C ASN A 37 41.42 -31.95 -3.29
N GLY A 38 40.93 -30.92 -2.59
CA GLY A 38 41.69 -30.27 -1.52
C GLY A 38 42.57 -29.10 -1.97
N SER A 39 42.70 -28.82 -3.27
CA SER A 39 43.54 -27.72 -3.80
C SER A 39 43.02 -26.29 -3.55
N GLY A 40 41.97 -26.10 -2.74
CA GLY A 40 41.43 -24.77 -2.43
C GLY A 40 40.44 -24.18 -3.44
N LYS A 41 39.98 -24.94 -4.45
CA LYS A 41 38.93 -24.46 -5.40
C LYS A 41 37.68 -23.93 -4.70
N SER A 42 37.14 -24.71 -3.76
CA SER A 42 35.98 -24.28 -2.96
C SER A 42 36.32 -23.11 -2.05
N THR A 43 37.57 -23.00 -1.58
CA THR A 43 38.03 -21.87 -0.75
C THR A 43 37.94 -20.54 -1.49
N ILE A 44 38.28 -20.51 -2.78
CA ILE A 44 38.15 -19.31 -3.62
C ILE A 44 36.67 -18.90 -3.73
N LEU A 45 35.78 -19.85 -3.98
CA LEU A 45 34.33 -19.58 -4.04
C LEU A 45 33.77 -19.11 -2.70
N ASP A 46 34.19 -19.72 -1.59
CA ASP A 46 33.76 -19.33 -0.25
C ASP A 46 34.21 -17.91 0.11
N ALA A 47 35.39 -17.49 -0.33
CA ALA A 47 35.87 -16.14 -0.15
C ALA A 47 34.98 -15.11 -0.88
N ILE A 48 34.61 -15.40 -2.13
CA ILE A 48 33.69 -14.56 -2.89
C ILE A 48 32.32 -14.51 -2.19
N ASP A 49 31.80 -15.65 -1.73
CA ASP A 49 30.51 -15.75 -1.03
C ASP A 49 30.44 -14.88 0.22
N VAL A 50 31.46 -15.00 1.07
CA VAL A 50 31.57 -14.26 2.33
C VAL A 50 31.58 -12.75 2.08
N VAL A 51 32.32 -12.29 1.07
CA VAL A 51 32.45 -10.85 0.80
C VAL A 51 31.21 -10.28 0.11
N CYS A 52 30.64 -11.01 -0.84
CA CYS A 52 29.54 -10.48 -1.68
C CYS A 52 28.17 -10.69 -1.04
N ASN A 53 27.95 -11.85 -0.40
CA ASN A 53 26.63 -12.26 0.12
C ASN A 53 26.53 -12.23 1.66
N ASP A 54 27.61 -11.92 2.38
CA ASP A 54 27.65 -11.90 3.86
C ASP A 54 27.33 -13.26 4.50
N THR A 55 27.64 -14.36 3.80
CA THR A 55 27.39 -15.72 4.28
C THR A 55 28.66 -16.34 4.89
N ILE A 56 28.52 -17.48 5.57
CA ILE A 56 29.65 -18.28 6.08
C ILE A 56 30.17 -19.31 5.06
N GLY A 57 29.83 -19.12 3.78
CA GLY A 57 30.21 -20.01 2.70
C GLY A 57 29.77 -21.45 2.94
N CYS A 58 30.68 -22.41 2.70
CA CYS A 58 30.35 -23.84 2.82
C CYS A 58 29.94 -24.31 4.24
N LEU A 59 30.10 -23.49 5.28
CA LEU A 59 29.67 -23.83 6.64
C LEU A 59 28.17 -23.64 6.84
N GLU A 60 27.49 -23.04 5.86
CA GLU A 60 26.04 -22.89 5.88
C GLU A 60 25.35 -24.27 5.90
N GLY A 61 24.56 -24.53 6.95
CA GLY A 61 23.89 -25.80 7.16
C GLY A 61 24.72 -26.88 7.85
N VAL A 62 25.97 -26.59 8.23
CA VAL A 62 26.80 -27.49 9.04
C VAL A 62 26.72 -27.07 10.51
N SER A 63 26.29 -27.97 11.39
CA SER A 63 26.29 -27.72 12.84
C SER A 63 27.71 -27.76 13.37
N VAL A 64 28.38 -26.61 13.38
CA VAL A 64 29.78 -26.44 13.85
C VAL A 64 29.86 -25.80 15.24
N GLY A 65 28.77 -25.80 16.00
CA GLY A 65 28.69 -25.21 17.33
C GLY A 65 28.72 -23.67 17.32
N GLN A 66 29.16 -23.06 18.42
CA GLN A 66 29.17 -21.61 18.59
C GLN A 66 30.25 -20.93 17.74
N ALA A 67 29.90 -19.77 17.15
CA ALA A 67 30.79 -18.92 16.36
C ALA A 67 31.41 -19.61 15.11
N PRO A 68 30.59 -20.07 14.12
CA PRO A 68 31.06 -20.75 12.91
C PRO A 68 32.13 -19.98 12.13
N GLY A 69 32.10 -18.64 12.16
CA GLY A 69 33.07 -17.80 11.46
C GLY A 69 34.51 -17.99 11.90
N ARG A 70 34.77 -18.50 13.13
CA ARG A 70 36.14 -18.81 13.60
C ARG A 70 36.85 -19.87 12.74
N TYR A 71 36.07 -20.73 12.08
CA TYR A 71 36.57 -21.83 11.24
C TYR A 71 36.87 -21.41 9.80
N LEU A 72 36.56 -20.16 9.43
CA LEU A 72 36.92 -19.61 8.13
C LEU A 72 38.40 -19.23 8.04
N ARG A 73 39.07 -19.10 9.19
CA ARG A 73 40.49 -18.79 9.29
C ARG A 73 41.34 -20.04 9.09
N THR A 74 42.51 -19.85 8.50
CA THR A 74 43.56 -20.87 8.46
C THR A 74 43.90 -21.37 9.87
N LEU A 75 44.05 -22.69 10.03
CA LEU A 75 44.41 -23.30 11.30
C LEU A 75 45.73 -22.71 11.83
N GLY A 76 45.73 -22.29 13.10
CA GLY A 76 46.88 -21.69 13.76
C GLY A 76 47.15 -20.21 13.43
N ALA A 77 46.48 -19.63 12.43
CA ALA A 77 46.67 -18.22 12.07
C ALA A 77 46.01 -17.28 13.10
N GLN A 78 46.40 -16.01 13.15
CA GLN A 78 45.77 -15.01 14.03
C GLN A 78 44.49 -14.43 13.41
N PRO A 79 43.51 -13.93 14.19
CA PRO A 79 42.30 -13.35 13.60
C PRO A 79 42.58 -12.20 12.62
N ALA A 80 43.59 -11.39 12.94
CA ALA A 80 44.00 -10.25 12.13
C ALA A 80 44.64 -10.63 10.79
N SER A 81 45.08 -11.88 10.60
CA SER A 81 45.67 -12.33 9.34
C SER A 81 44.64 -12.77 8.31
N LEU A 82 43.36 -12.94 8.69
CA LEU A 82 42.30 -13.27 7.75
C LEU A 82 41.90 -12.00 7.00
N GLN A 83 42.18 -11.98 5.71
CA GLN A 83 41.77 -10.93 4.80
C GLN A 83 41.32 -11.55 3.47
N VAL A 84 40.13 -11.16 3.02
CA VAL A 84 39.61 -11.53 1.70
C VAL A 84 39.21 -10.26 0.99
N THR A 85 39.70 -10.03 -0.23
CA THR A 85 39.34 -8.85 -1.02
C THR A 85 38.78 -9.28 -2.37
N VAL A 86 37.62 -8.77 -2.73
CA VAL A 86 37.00 -8.95 -4.05
C VAL A 86 37.02 -7.61 -4.77
N TYR A 87 37.43 -7.62 -6.03
CA TYR A 87 37.46 -6.45 -6.90
C TYR A 87 36.43 -6.57 -8.01
N SER A 88 35.72 -5.48 -8.26
CA SER A 88 34.75 -5.41 -9.35
C SER A 88 34.60 -3.97 -9.82
N ASN A 89 34.64 -3.75 -11.13
CA ASN A 89 34.42 -2.44 -11.76
C ASN A 89 35.25 -1.28 -11.14
N GLY A 90 36.51 -1.54 -10.79
CA GLY A 90 37.41 -0.56 -10.16
C GLY A 90 37.18 -0.32 -8.66
N GLU A 91 36.16 -0.92 -8.06
CA GLU A 91 35.90 -0.91 -6.62
C GLU A 91 36.42 -2.19 -5.96
N SER A 92 36.62 -2.15 -4.63
CA SER A 92 37.05 -3.30 -3.85
C SER A 92 36.30 -3.43 -2.54
N TRP A 93 35.98 -4.66 -2.15
CA TRP A 93 35.38 -5.01 -0.86
C TRP A 93 36.28 -5.98 -0.13
N THR A 94 36.62 -5.63 1.11
CA THR A 94 37.54 -6.38 1.96
C THR A 94 36.79 -6.93 3.18
N GLY A 95 36.73 -8.26 3.28
CA GLY A 95 36.31 -8.98 4.47
C GLY A 95 37.48 -9.19 5.44
N THR A 96 37.30 -8.79 6.69
CA THR A 96 38.24 -9.04 7.80
C THR A 96 37.52 -9.69 8.97
N MET A 97 38.23 -10.50 9.77
CA MET A 97 37.60 -11.14 10.93
C MET A 97 37.57 -10.22 12.14
N ARG A 98 36.37 -9.97 12.68
CA ARG A 98 36.12 -9.27 13.94
C ARG A 98 35.19 -10.10 14.82
N ARG A 99 35.58 -10.35 16.08
CA ARG A 99 34.78 -11.12 17.05
C ARG A 99 34.24 -12.47 16.51
N ASN A 100 35.07 -13.20 15.77
CA ASN A 100 34.72 -14.49 15.11
C ASN A 100 33.62 -14.42 14.03
N ALA A 101 33.31 -13.21 13.55
CA ALA A 101 32.50 -12.98 12.35
C ALA A 101 33.34 -12.23 11.32
N ILE A 102 32.99 -12.34 10.04
CA ILE A 102 33.63 -11.55 9.00
C ILE A 102 32.83 -10.26 8.84
N THR A 103 33.53 -9.13 8.84
CA THR A 103 32.95 -7.82 8.53
C THR A 103 33.55 -7.34 7.23
N VAL A 104 32.69 -6.95 6.30
CA VAL A 104 33.08 -6.49 4.96
C VAL A 104 33.04 -4.97 4.90
N SER A 105 34.14 -4.36 4.49
CA SER A 105 34.28 -2.93 4.23
C SER A 105 34.64 -2.69 2.76
N GLY A 106 34.01 -1.75 2.08
CA GLY A 106 34.29 -1.40 0.68
C GLY A 106 33.48 -0.20 0.22
N GLY A 107 33.73 0.27 -1.01
CA GLY A 107 32.94 1.32 -1.63
C GLY A 107 31.62 0.80 -2.21
N GLY A 108 30.63 1.68 -2.40
CA GLY A 108 29.40 1.40 -3.16
C GLY A 108 28.63 0.12 -2.82
N ASP A 109 27.73 -0.25 -3.73
CA ASP A 109 26.97 -1.50 -3.64
C ASP A 109 27.84 -2.69 -4.07
N ARG A 110 27.78 -3.76 -3.25
CA ARG A 110 28.49 -5.03 -3.49
C ARG A 110 28.05 -5.68 -4.82
N PRO A 111 28.95 -6.40 -5.51
CA PRO A 111 28.56 -7.15 -6.70
C PRO A 111 27.56 -8.26 -6.33
N CYS A 112 26.55 -8.45 -7.16
CA CYS A 112 25.55 -9.51 -6.98
C CYS A 112 26.13 -10.85 -7.46
N VAL A 113 26.37 -11.78 -6.54
CA VAL A 113 26.95 -13.09 -6.86
C VAL A 113 25.99 -14.21 -6.48
N LYS A 114 25.67 -15.07 -7.44
CA LYS A 114 24.89 -16.28 -7.21
C LYS A 114 25.81 -17.50 -7.20
N ILE A 115 25.82 -18.25 -6.09
CA ILE A 115 26.69 -19.41 -5.93
C ILE A 115 25.87 -20.69 -5.93
N LEU A 116 26.11 -21.53 -6.94
CA LEU A 116 25.49 -22.83 -7.08
C LEU A 116 26.44 -23.92 -6.55
N ARG A 117 26.23 -24.35 -5.30
CA ARG A 117 26.98 -25.44 -4.68
C ARG A 117 26.32 -26.81 -4.92
N ARG A 118 27.10 -27.88 -4.79
CA ARG A 118 26.61 -29.27 -4.93
C ARG A 118 25.40 -29.56 -4.03
N ASN A 119 25.43 -29.15 -2.77
CA ASN A 119 24.30 -29.36 -1.84
C ASN A 119 23.04 -28.62 -2.30
N LYS A 120 23.15 -27.45 -2.93
CA LYS A 120 22.03 -26.70 -3.50
C LYS A 120 21.47 -27.35 -4.76
N ILE A 121 22.33 -27.93 -5.61
CA ILE A 121 21.90 -28.74 -6.76
C ILE A 121 21.14 -29.97 -6.27
N LEU A 122 21.67 -30.68 -5.26
CA LEU A 122 21.01 -31.84 -4.69
C LEU A 122 19.66 -31.46 -4.07
N GLU A 123 19.61 -30.39 -3.27
CA GLU A 123 18.38 -29.84 -2.68
C GLU A 123 17.32 -29.60 -3.76
N LEU A 124 17.70 -29.00 -4.88
CA LEU A 124 16.82 -28.77 -6.02
C LEU A 124 16.31 -30.07 -6.66
N VAL A 125 17.17 -31.07 -6.85
CA VAL A 125 16.82 -32.34 -7.49
C VAL A 125 15.91 -33.18 -6.59
N THR A 126 16.13 -33.15 -5.28
CA THR A 126 15.38 -33.96 -4.30
C THR A 126 14.14 -33.28 -3.74
N ALA A 127 13.97 -31.97 -3.98
CA ALA A 127 12.84 -31.21 -3.45
C ALA A 127 11.48 -31.65 -4.04
N GLN A 128 10.46 -31.58 -3.19
CA GLN A 128 9.07 -31.74 -3.63
C GLN A 128 8.70 -30.64 -4.65
N PRO A 129 7.72 -30.86 -5.54
CA PRO A 129 7.33 -29.87 -6.56
C PRO A 129 7.06 -28.47 -5.98
N SER A 130 6.42 -28.40 -4.81
CA SER A 130 6.13 -27.14 -4.10
C SER A 130 7.39 -26.42 -3.62
N ASP A 131 8.39 -27.17 -3.16
CA ASP A 131 9.63 -26.62 -2.59
C ASP A 131 10.69 -26.34 -3.66
N ARG A 132 10.61 -27.01 -4.82
CA ARG A 132 11.50 -26.78 -5.97
C ARG A 132 11.44 -25.34 -6.45
N TYR A 133 10.25 -24.74 -6.47
CA TYR A 133 10.08 -23.35 -6.84
C TYR A 133 10.89 -22.43 -5.91
N ARG A 134 10.81 -22.66 -4.59
CA ARG A 134 11.56 -21.89 -3.59
C ARG A 134 13.09 -22.09 -3.69
N ALA A 135 13.53 -23.27 -4.10
CA ALA A 135 14.94 -23.55 -4.35
C ALA A 135 15.45 -22.82 -5.61
N LEU A 136 14.65 -22.75 -6.67
CA LEU A 136 14.98 -22.09 -7.94
C LEU A 136 14.89 -20.57 -7.88
N SER A 137 13.92 -20.01 -7.15
CA SER A 137 13.67 -18.57 -7.10
C SER A 137 14.86 -17.75 -6.59
N ARG A 138 15.81 -18.39 -5.89
CA ARG A 138 17.07 -17.74 -5.48
C ARG A 138 18.01 -17.44 -6.64
N PHE A 139 17.93 -18.23 -7.71
CA PHE A 139 18.81 -18.17 -8.88
C PHE A 139 18.15 -17.50 -10.09
N ILE A 140 16.82 -17.46 -10.13
CA ILE A 140 16.04 -16.85 -11.21
C ILE A 140 15.40 -15.58 -10.67
N ASP A 141 15.56 -14.46 -11.37
CA ASP A 141 14.89 -13.22 -11.01
C ASP A 141 13.41 -13.28 -11.46
N ILE A 142 12.54 -13.74 -10.56
CA ILE A 142 11.09 -13.80 -10.76
C ILE A 142 10.38 -12.74 -9.90
N GLY A 143 11.12 -11.94 -9.13
CA GLY A 143 10.54 -11.03 -8.13
C GLY A 143 9.57 -10.01 -8.75
N VAL A 144 9.87 -9.52 -9.95
CA VAL A 144 8.99 -8.60 -10.69
C VAL A 144 7.66 -9.26 -11.06
N VAL A 145 7.70 -10.54 -11.46
CA VAL A 145 6.50 -11.31 -11.84
C VAL A 145 5.67 -11.63 -10.61
N GLU A 146 6.29 -12.09 -9.51
CA GLU A 146 5.60 -12.37 -8.25
C GLU A 146 4.93 -11.13 -7.65
N GLN A 147 5.60 -9.97 -7.72
CA GLN A 147 5.03 -8.71 -7.28
C GLN A 147 3.84 -8.30 -8.13
N SER A 148 3.94 -8.49 -9.45
CA SER A 148 2.85 -8.20 -10.38
C SER A 148 1.64 -9.11 -10.13
N GLU A 149 1.87 -10.41 -9.94
CA GLU A 149 0.83 -11.38 -9.61
C GLU A 149 0.15 -11.06 -8.27
N THR A 150 0.95 -10.74 -7.24
CA THR A 150 0.43 -10.36 -5.92
C THR A 150 -0.44 -9.11 -6.01
N ASN A 151 0.00 -8.10 -6.75
CA ASN A 151 -0.77 -6.87 -6.95
C ASN A 151 -2.08 -7.13 -7.71
N LEU A 152 -2.05 -7.98 -8.73
CA LEU A 152 -3.26 -8.36 -9.47
C LEU A 152 -4.25 -9.11 -8.59
N LYS A 153 -3.76 -10.05 -7.78
CA LYS A 153 -4.59 -10.81 -6.84
C LYS A 153 -5.25 -9.90 -5.80
N GLN A 154 -4.48 -8.97 -5.22
CA GLN A 154 -5.03 -7.99 -4.27
C GLN A 154 -6.11 -7.11 -4.91
N LYS A 155 -5.90 -6.65 -6.14
CA LYS A 155 -6.92 -5.87 -6.89
C LYS A 155 -8.17 -6.70 -7.17
N LEU A 156 -8.02 -7.97 -7.53
CA LEU A 156 -9.13 -8.88 -7.77
C LEU A 156 -9.95 -9.09 -6.49
N ASP A 157 -9.28 -9.36 -5.37
CA ASP A 157 -9.92 -9.56 -4.07
C ASP A 157 -10.64 -8.29 -3.60
N ALA A 158 -10.01 -7.12 -3.76
CA ALA A 158 -10.62 -5.83 -3.46
C ALA A 158 -11.90 -5.60 -4.30
N THR A 159 -11.82 -5.81 -5.61
CA THR A 159 -12.96 -5.66 -6.52
C THR A 159 -14.11 -6.59 -6.17
N ASN A 160 -13.81 -7.86 -5.84
CA ASN A 160 -14.83 -8.83 -5.44
C ASN A 160 -15.52 -8.42 -4.12
N SER A 161 -14.76 -7.91 -3.15
CA SER A 161 -15.33 -7.41 -1.90
C SER A 161 -16.19 -6.16 -2.09
N GLU A 162 -15.80 -5.25 -3.00
CA GLU A 162 -16.60 -4.09 -3.38
C GLU A 162 -17.91 -4.51 -4.05
N ILE A 163 -17.87 -5.41 -5.05
CA ILE A 163 -19.07 -5.95 -5.71
C ILE A 163 -20.02 -6.59 -4.69
N THR A 164 -19.47 -7.39 -3.77
CA THR A 164 -20.26 -8.04 -2.72
C THR A 164 -20.92 -7.00 -1.82
N THR A 165 -20.22 -5.93 -1.48
CA THR A 165 -20.74 -4.83 -0.66
C THR A 165 -21.84 -4.07 -1.37
N LEU A 166 -21.63 -3.67 -2.63
CA LEU A 166 -22.62 -2.98 -3.45
C LEU A 166 -23.88 -3.82 -3.68
N THR A 167 -23.72 -5.14 -3.86
CA THR A 167 -24.86 -6.06 -4.00
C THR A 167 -25.68 -6.11 -2.70
N ARG A 168 -25.01 -6.25 -1.55
CA ARG A 168 -25.69 -6.23 -0.24
C ARG A 168 -26.37 -4.90 0.05
N ASP A 169 -25.72 -3.79 -0.29
CA ASP A 169 -26.29 -2.46 -0.11
C ASP A 169 -27.53 -2.27 -1.00
N LYS A 170 -27.47 -2.72 -2.25
CA LYS A 170 -28.63 -2.73 -3.16
C LYS A 170 -29.78 -3.56 -2.58
N ASP A 171 -29.50 -4.78 -2.10
CA ASP A 171 -30.52 -5.65 -1.52
C ASP A 171 -31.13 -5.03 -0.24
N ARG A 172 -30.29 -4.40 0.60
CA ARG A 172 -30.75 -3.67 1.79
C ARG A 172 -31.65 -2.50 1.41
N MET A 173 -31.26 -1.67 0.44
CA MET A 173 -32.05 -0.53 -0.02
C MET A 173 -33.39 -1.00 -0.62
N ALA A 174 -33.38 -2.09 -1.39
CA ALA A 174 -34.59 -2.68 -1.94
C ALA A 174 -35.53 -3.16 -0.82
N GLY A 175 -34.99 -3.84 0.21
CA GLY A 175 -35.76 -4.25 1.38
C GLY A 175 -36.32 -3.06 2.17
N GLN A 176 -35.52 -2.04 2.43
CA GLN A 176 -35.97 -0.81 3.10
C GLN A 176 -37.08 -0.10 2.31
N LEU A 177 -37.00 -0.11 0.98
CA LEU A 177 -38.04 0.48 0.15
C LEU A 177 -39.35 -0.32 0.22
N ASP A 178 -39.27 -1.64 0.25
CA ASP A 178 -40.43 -2.52 0.42
C ASP A 178 -41.07 -2.33 1.81
N ASP A 179 -40.26 -2.25 2.86
CA ASP A 179 -40.72 -1.99 4.24
C ASP A 179 -41.46 -0.64 4.33
N LEU A 180 -40.92 0.42 3.72
CA LEU A 180 -41.55 1.74 3.68
C LEU A 180 -42.87 1.72 2.89
N TRP A 181 -42.89 1.02 1.76
CA TRP A 181 -44.10 0.86 0.94
C TRP A 181 -45.20 0.11 1.69
N VAL A 182 -44.85 -0.95 2.43
CA VAL A 182 -45.78 -1.69 3.29
C VAL A 182 -46.26 -0.83 4.47
N ALA A 183 -45.38 -0.09 5.13
CA ALA A 183 -45.73 0.77 6.26
C ALA A 183 -46.73 1.88 5.88
N GLU A 184 -46.65 2.40 4.65
CA GLU A 184 -47.62 3.37 4.13
C GLU A 184 -48.92 2.73 3.60
N GLY A 185 -49.11 1.42 3.76
CA GLY A 185 -50.32 0.72 3.36
C GLY A 185 -50.42 0.45 1.85
N ARG A 186 -49.28 0.33 1.17
CA ARG A 186 -49.16 0.12 -0.29
C ARG A 186 -49.92 1.16 -1.12
N PRO A 187 -49.58 2.46 -1.00
CA PRO A 187 -50.29 3.49 -1.74
C PRO A 187 -49.88 3.50 -3.22
N GLY A 188 -50.84 3.80 -4.11
CA GLY A 188 -50.62 4.04 -5.54
C GLY A 188 -51.08 2.91 -6.48
N PRO A 189 -51.30 3.21 -7.78
CA PRO A 189 -51.61 2.20 -8.79
C PRO A 189 -50.31 1.61 -9.37
N GLY A 190 -49.81 0.54 -8.77
CA GLY A 190 -48.63 -0.16 -9.28
C GLY A 190 -48.34 -1.46 -8.52
N PRO A 191 -47.82 -2.51 -9.19
CA PRO A 191 -47.49 -3.79 -8.54
C PRO A 191 -46.21 -3.77 -7.70
N THR A 192 -45.34 -2.75 -7.82
CA THR A 192 -44.00 -2.76 -7.18
C THR A 192 -43.66 -1.52 -6.35
N ALA A 193 -42.90 -1.71 -5.26
CA ALA A 193 -42.42 -0.64 -4.38
C ALA A 193 -41.52 0.40 -5.12
N MET A 194 -40.82 -0.01 -6.19
CA MET A 194 -39.95 0.88 -6.98
C MET A 194 -40.74 1.90 -7.80
N GLU A 195 -41.82 1.48 -8.47
CA GLU A 195 -42.69 2.36 -9.25
C GLU A 195 -43.41 3.39 -8.35
N TRP A 196 -43.79 2.97 -7.13
CA TRP A 196 -44.32 3.88 -6.11
C TRP A 196 -43.29 4.93 -5.69
N ALA A 197 -42.05 4.52 -5.44
CA ALA A 197 -40.98 5.42 -5.04
C ALA A 197 -40.68 6.48 -6.11
N GLU A 198 -40.60 6.08 -7.38
CA GLU A 198 -40.39 6.98 -8.52
C GLU A 198 -41.50 8.03 -8.64
N GLN A 199 -42.76 7.62 -8.49
CA GLN A 199 -43.89 8.56 -8.49
C GLN A 199 -43.82 9.55 -7.32
N ARG A 200 -43.39 9.09 -6.13
CA ARG A 200 -43.30 9.94 -4.94
C ARG A 200 -42.16 10.94 -5.01
N VAL A 201 -41.02 10.58 -5.61
CA VAL A 201 -39.92 11.50 -5.90
C VAL A 201 -40.36 12.57 -6.92
N ASN A 202 -41.07 12.17 -7.97
CA ASN A 202 -41.58 13.10 -8.99
C ASN A 202 -42.64 14.06 -8.44
N THR A 203 -43.54 13.57 -7.59
CA THR A 203 -44.59 14.40 -6.99
C THR A 203 -44.06 15.30 -5.87
N GLY A 204 -43.01 14.86 -5.16
CA GLY A 204 -42.48 15.52 -3.97
C GLY A 204 -41.96 16.93 -4.23
N ILE A 205 -41.21 17.19 -5.31
CA ILE A 205 -40.61 18.52 -5.54
C ILE A 205 -41.64 19.52 -6.07
N GLN A 206 -42.49 19.11 -7.00
CA GLN A 206 -43.54 19.98 -7.56
C GLN A 206 -44.65 20.25 -6.55
N GLY A 207 -45.21 19.22 -5.91
CA GLY A 207 -46.32 19.38 -4.97
C GLY A 207 -45.95 20.14 -3.68
N LEU A 208 -44.67 20.16 -3.29
CA LEU A 208 -44.19 21.00 -2.18
C LEU A 208 -44.09 22.48 -2.58
N ASN A 209 -43.66 22.78 -3.81
CA ASN A 209 -43.61 24.15 -4.32
C ASN A 209 -45.01 24.74 -4.51
N ASP A 210 -45.96 23.96 -5.04
CA ASP A 210 -47.35 24.42 -5.24
C ASP A 210 -48.03 24.75 -3.90
N LYS A 211 -47.78 23.94 -2.86
CA LYS A 211 -48.27 24.22 -1.49
C LYS A 211 -47.59 25.44 -0.88
N LEU A 212 -46.29 25.65 -1.14
CA LEU A 212 -45.55 26.81 -0.66
C LEU A 212 -46.08 28.11 -1.30
N GLU A 213 -46.43 28.09 -2.59
CA GLU A 213 -47.09 29.22 -3.26
C GLU A 213 -48.46 29.52 -2.66
N CYS A 214 -49.31 28.51 -2.49
CA CYS A 214 -50.62 28.70 -1.85
C CYS A 214 -50.51 29.30 -0.44
N PHE A 215 -49.53 28.86 0.36
CA PHE A 215 -49.30 29.46 1.67
C PHE A 215 -48.79 30.90 1.61
N LYS A 216 -47.97 31.26 0.62
CA LYS A 216 -47.56 32.66 0.41
C LYS A 216 -48.75 33.53 0.07
N GLU A 217 -49.64 33.08 -0.82
CA GLU A 217 -50.85 33.81 -1.17
C GLU A 217 -51.76 34.06 0.05
N VAL A 218 -51.91 33.05 0.91
CA VAL A 218 -52.68 33.19 2.15
C VAL A 218 -52.01 34.17 3.12
N VAL A 219 -50.68 34.12 3.26
CA VAL A 219 -49.93 35.07 4.10
C VAL A 219 -50.07 36.51 3.58
N ASP A 220 -49.97 36.71 2.26
CA ASP A 220 -50.14 38.02 1.63
C ASP A 220 -51.57 38.54 1.80
N ALA A 221 -52.58 37.68 1.66
CA ALA A 221 -53.97 38.02 1.91
C ALA A 221 -54.22 38.44 3.37
N VAL A 222 -53.62 37.73 4.34
CA VAL A 222 -53.70 38.07 5.77
C VAL A 222 -52.97 39.38 6.06
N ALA A 223 -51.81 39.62 5.44
CA ALA A 223 -51.08 40.87 5.58
C ALA A 223 -51.89 42.05 5.03
N ALA A 224 -52.51 41.89 3.86
CA ALA A 224 -53.39 42.89 3.24
C ALA A 224 -54.63 43.17 4.11
N ALA A 225 -55.27 42.13 4.65
CA ALA A 225 -56.41 42.27 5.55
C ALA A 225 -56.02 43.00 6.85
N THR A 226 -54.83 42.72 7.38
CA THR A 226 -54.31 43.39 8.58
C THR A 226 -54.03 44.87 8.32
N ALA A 227 -53.39 45.19 7.19
CA ALA A 227 -53.14 46.58 6.78
C ALA A 227 -54.45 47.35 6.54
N ALA A 228 -55.44 46.71 5.91
CA ALA A 228 -56.77 47.31 5.71
C ALA A 228 -57.48 47.58 7.04
N LYS A 229 -57.33 46.68 8.03
CA LYS A 229 -57.85 46.88 9.39
C LYS A 229 -57.19 48.08 10.08
N THR A 230 -55.86 48.20 10.03
CA THR A 230 -55.15 49.35 10.61
C THR A 230 -55.56 50.65 9.94
N ALA A 231 -55.68 50.68 8.61
CA ALA A 231 -56.14 51.86 7.88
C ALA A 231 -57.58 52.26 8.22
N TYR A 232 -58.45 51.29 8.51
CA TYR A 232 -59.81 51.54 8.99
C TYR A 232 -59.80 52.13 10.42
N GLU A 233 -58.98 51.60 11.32
CA GLU A 233 -58.82 52.13 12.68
C GLU A 233 -58.28 53.58 12.66
N ASP A 234 -57.29 53.88 11.81
CA ASP A 234 -56.76 55.24 11.61
C ASP A 234 -57.80 56.20 11.02
N ARG A 235 -58.65 55.72 10.10
CA ARG A 235 -59.73 56.52 9.52
C ARG A 235 -60.82 56.79 10.56
N LYS A 236 -61.14 55.81 11.41
CA LYS A 236 -62.07 55.96 12.53
C LYS A 236 -61.55 56.97 13.56
N ALA A 237 -60.27 56.90 13.92
CA ALA A 237 -59.64 57.85 14.83
C ALA A 237 -59.65 59.28 14.27
N ARG A 238 -59.33 59.46 12.98
CA ARG A 238 -59.44 60.77 12.30
C ARG A 238 -60.86 61.32 12.30
N HIS A 239 -61.86 60.47 12.05
CA HIS A 239 -63.26 60.90 12.08
C HIS A 239 -63.71 61.35 13.49
N SER A 240 -63.25 60.67 14.55
CA SER A 240 -63.50 61.11 15.93
C SER A 240 -62.88 62.48 16.19
N ASN A 241 -61.62 62.67 15.80
CA ASN A 241 -60.90 63.92 16.02
C ASN A 241 -61.52 65.11 15.25
N VAL A 242 -62.01 64.88 14.03
CA VAL A 242 -62.77 65.89 13.27
C VAL A 242 -64.12 66.21 13.93
N ALA A 243 -64.80 65.22 14.49
CA ALA A 243 -66.04 65.45 15.22
C ALA A 243 -65.80 66.28 16.49
N ASP A 244 -64.71 66.02 17.22
CA ASP A 244 -64.31 66.79 18.41
C ASP A 244 -63.93 68.23 18.03
N GLN A 245 -63.21 68.43 16.91
CA GLN A 245 -62.90 69.77 16.38
C GLN A 245 -64.13 70.55 15.93
N LEU A 246 -65.13 69.89 15.35
CA LEU A 246 -66.39 70.52 14.96
C LEU A 246 -67.18 70.98 16.19
N ALA A 247 -67.22 70.15 17.25
CA ALA A 247 -67.85 70.53 18.51
C ALA A 247 -67.16 71.74 19.17
N ASP A 248 -65.82 71.82 19.10
CA ASP A 248 -65.06 72.96 19.62
C ASP A 248 -65.29 74.25 18.82
N VAL A 249 -65.43 74.17 17.50
CA VAL A 249 -65.80 75.31 16.63
C VAL A 249 -67.23 75.77 16.90
N GLU A 250 -68.19 74.85 17.07
CA GLU A 250 -69.57 75.19 17.45
C GLU A 250 -69.62 75.89 18.81
N GLN A 251 -68.74 75.52 19.74
CA GLN A 251 -68.63 76.16 21.05
C GLN A 251 -67.98 77.56 20.98
N GLN A 252 -67.07 77.80 20.03
CA GLN A 252 -66.47 79.11 19.76
C GLN A 252 -67.41 80.09 19.04
N ILE A 253 -68.36 79.59 18.24
CA ILE A 253 -69.38 80.42 17.57
C ILE A 253 -70.50 80.85 18.55
N ALA A 254 -70.64 80.14 19.68
CA ALA A 254 -71.66 80.39 20.70
C ALA A 254 -71.26 81.39 21.81
N ASN A 255 -70.03 81.93 21.77
CA ASN A 255 -69.53 83.01 22.64
C ASN A 255 -69.27 84.30 21.84
#